data_AF-A0A2V7B683-F1
#
_entry.id   AF-A0A2V7B683-F1
#
_cell.length_a   1.000
_cell.length_b   1.000
_cell.length_c   1.000
_cell.angle_alpha   90.00
_cell.angle_beta   90.00
_cell.angle_gamma   90.00
#
_symmetry.space_group_name_H-M   'P 1'
#
loop_
_entity.id
_entity.type
_entity.pdbx_description
1 polymer ?
#
loop_
_entity_poly.entity_id
_entity_poly.type
_entity_poly.pdbx_seq_one_letter_code
_entity_poly.pdbx_strand_id
1 'polypeptide(L)'
;TLIRQVTLFLGRSPGKPETCSARMKRKIDTDHGRYQYSRRLAVAEPVFANICSSRRLRRFSLRGHRKVNTQWLLYCLVHNIGKLQRYGTSEGSSA
;
A
#
# COMPACT_ATOMS: atom_id res chain seq x y z
N THR A 1 24.15 26.99 26.22
CA THR A 1 22.70 27.26 26.25
C THR A 1 21.99 26.17 25.47
N LEU A 2 21.08 25.42 26.09
CA LEU A 2 20.32 24.37 25.40
C LEU A 2 19.31 25.03 24.45
N ILE A 3 19.57 24.94 23.15
CA ILE A 3 18.68 25.45 22.12
C ILE A 3 17.43 24.56 22.10
N ARG A 4 16.27 25.11 22.45
CA ARG A 4 14.98 24.44 22.24
C ARG A 4 14.58 24.65 20.79
N GLN A 5 14.54 23.56 20.02
CA GLN A 5 13.97 23.59 18.67
C GLN A 5 12.46 23.80 18.77
N VAL A 6 11.97 24.92 18.25
CA VAL A 6 10.54 25.20 18.13
C VAL A 6 10.15 25.03 16.66
N THR A 7 9.16 24.17 16.41
CA THR A 7 8.61 23.97 15.06
C THR A 7 7.26 24.68 14.98
N LEU A 8 7.14 25.68 14.12
CA LEU A 8 5.90 26.45 13.93
C LEU A 8 5.09 25.87 12.76
N PHE A 9 3.89 25.39 13.03
CA PHE A 9 2.95 24.93 12.00
C PHE A 9 2.12 26.11 11.47
N LEU A 10 2.71 26.89 10.57
CA LEU A 10 2.10 28.10 9.99
C LEU A 10 0.99 27.82 8.94
N GLY A 11 0.39 26.63 8.96
CA GLY A 11 -0.62 26.24 7.97
C GLY A 11 -0.08 26.28 6.53
N ARG A 12 -0.99 26.24 5.55
CA ARG A 12 -0.63 26.29 4.13
C ARG A 12 -0.65 27.73 3.64
N SER A 13 0.44 28.16 2.97
CA SER A 13 0.49 29.50 2.36
C SER A 13 -0.64 29.69 1.33
N PRO A 14 -1.42 30.79 1.40
CA PRO A 14 -2.48 31.07 0.44
C PRO A 14 -1.88 31.23 -0.97
N GLY A 15 -2.50 30.59 -1.96
CA GLY A 15 -2.09 30.67 -3.38
C GLY A 15 -1.31 29.48 -3.94
N LYS A 16 -0.95 28.48 -3.13
CA LYS A 16 -0.25 27.28 -3.63
C LYS A 16 -1.25 26.29 -4.27
N PRO A 17 -1.00 25.76 -5.49
CA PRO A 17 -1.90 24.82 -6.15
C PRO A 17 -2.10 23.56 -5.32
N GLU A 18 -3.27 22.93 -5.43
CA GLU A 18 -3.58 21.74 -4.66
C GLU A 18 -2.57 20.60 -4.89
N THR A 19 -2.09 19.96 -3.82
CA THR A 19 -1.24 18.77 -3.95
C THR A 19 -2.07 17.55 -4.33
N CYS A 20 -1.46 16.61 -5.05
CA CYS A 20 -2.11 15.33 -5.36
C CYS A 20 -2.67 14.62 -4.10
N SER A 21 -1.99 14.74 -2.96
CA SER A 21 -2.42 14.18 -1.67
C SER A 21 -3.68 14.85 -1.12
N ALA A 22 -3.79 16.18 -1.22
CA ALA A 22 -4.98 16.91 -0.80
C ALA A 22 -6.19 16.54 -1.68
N ARG A 23 -5.96 16.39 -2.99
CA ARG A 23 -6.99 15.93 -3.93
C ARG A 23 -7.46 14.50 -3.62
N MET A 24 -6.52 13.61 -3.29
CA MET A 24 -6.85 12.23 -2.91
C MET A 24 -7.61 12.18 -1.58
N LYS A 25 -7.23 13.01 -0.61
CA LYS A 25 -7.93 13.11 0.68
C LYS A 25 -9.40 13.51 0.47
N ARG A 26 -9.64 14.57 -0.31
CA ARG A 26 -11.01 14.99 -0.67
C ARG A 26 -11.82 13.87 -1.34
N LYS A 27 -11.20 13.10 -2.24
CA LYS A 27 -11.85 11.95 -2.88
C LYS A 27 -12.27 10.88 -1.87
N ILE A 28 -11.39 10.57 -0.91
CA ILE A 28 -11.66 9.58 0.14
C ILE A 28 -12.72 10.08 1.12
N ASP A 29 -12.76 11.38 1.42
CA ASP A 29 -13.68 12.00 2.38
C ASP A 29 -15.14 12.09 1.89
N THR A 30 -15.45 11.58 0.69
CA THR A 30 -16.85 11.39 0.24
C THR A 30 -17.43 10.10 0.81
N ASP A 31 -18.76 9.97 0.95
CA ASP A 31 -19.38 8.72 1.47
C ASP A 31 -19.03 7.50 0.62
N HIS A 32 -19.16 7.63 -0.70
CA HIS A 32 -18.74 6.60 -1.65
C HIS A 32 -17.23 6.32 -1.55
N GLY A 33 -16.40 7.37 -1.42
CA GLY A 33 -14.96 7.24 -1.25
C GLY A 33 -14.57 6.47 0.02
N ARG A 34 -15.21 6.79 1.15
CA ARG A 34 -15.02 6.09 2.43
C ARG A 34 -15.40 4.63 2.33
N TYR A 35 -16.57 4.33 1.74
CA TYR A 35 -17.03 2.97 1.54
C TYR A 35 -16.05 2.15 0.70
N GLN A 36 -15.56 2.69 -0.41
CA GLN A 36 -14.61 1.98 -1.26
C GLN A 36 -13.24 1.84 -0.60
N TYR A 37 -12.78 2.88 0.10
CA TYR A 37 -11.47 2.88 0.77
C TYR A 37 -11.44 1.92 1.97
N SER A 38 -12.55 1.76 2.70
CA SER A 38 -12.61 0.83 3.85
C SER A 38 -12.36 -0.62 3.45
N ARG A 39 -12.76 -1.02 2.24
CA ARG A 39 -12.52 -2.37 1.69
C ARG A 39 -11.04 -2.73 1.61
N ARG A 40 -10.13 -1.75 1.61
CA ARG A 40 -8.68 -1.95 1.58
C ARG A 40 -8.20 -2.87 2.70
N LEU A 41 -8.79 -2.77 3.89
CA LEU A 41 -8.50 -3.62 5.05
C LEU A 41 -8.69 -5.10 4.71
N ALA A 42 -9.75 -5.44 3.99
CA ALA A 42 -10.08 -6.82 3.64
C ALA A 42 -9.31 -7.32 2.41
N VAL A 43 -9.09 -6.46 1.41
CA VAL A 43 -8.55 -6.91 0.11
C VAL A 43 -7.04 -6.72 -0.02
N ALA A 44 -6.52 -5.56 0.38
CA ALA A 44 -5.13 -5.20 0.10
C ALA A 44 -4.21 -5.50 1.28
N GLU A 45 -4.63 -5.20 2.50
CA GLU A 45 -3.79 -5.38 3.68
C GLU A 45 -3.33 -6.82 3.92
N PRO A 46 -4.13 -7.86 3.67
CA PRO A 46 -3.65 -9.24 3.78
C PRO A 46 -2.53 -9.57 2.79
N VAL A 47 -2.55 -8.97 1.59
CA VAL A 47 -1.49 -9.13 0.58
C VAL A 47 -0.21 -8.49 1.09
N PHE A 48 -0.27 -7.25 1.58
CA PHE A 48 0.86 -6.56 2.18
C PHE A 48 1.40 -7.29 3.41
N ALA A 49 0.52 -7.78 4.28
CA ALA A 49 0.89 -8.53 5.48
C ALA A 49 1.64 -9.82 5.11
N ASN A 50 1.18 -10.58 4.11
CA ASN A 50 1.88 -11.78 3.65
C ASN A 50 3.27 -11.43 3.08
N ILE A 51 3.36 -10.42 2.22
CA ILE A 51 4.63 -9.99 1.62
C ILE A 51 5.62 -9.51 2.69
N CYS A 52 5.17 -8.72 3.66
CA CYS A 52 6.03 -8.16 4.71
C CYS A 52 6.41 -9.19 5.80
N SER A 53 5.50 -10.09 6.17
CA SER A 53 5.71 -11.03 7.28
C SER A 53 6.25 -12.38 6.80
N SER A 54 5.56 -13.04 5.87
CA SER A 54 5.93 -14.37 5.39
C SER A 54 7.04 -14.33 4.35
N ARG A 55 6.99 -13.37 3.43
CA ARG A 55 8.05 -13.19 2.40
C ARG A 55 9.16 -12.23 2.82
N ARG A 56 9.00 -11.55 3.96
CA ARG A 56 10.01 -10.71 4.64
C ARG A 56 10.52 -9.49 3.82
N LEU A 57 9.75 -9.00 2.85
CA LEU A 57 10.09 -7.77 2.13
C LEU A 57 9.67 -6.53 2.93
N ARG A 58 10.47 -6.16 3.93
CA ARG A 58 10.23 -4.91 4.71
C ARG A 58 10.81 -3.66 4.05
N ARG A 59 11.82 -3.82 3.21
CA ARG A 59 12.49 -2.74 2.48
C ARG A 59 12.88 -3.23 1.09
N PHE A 60 12.85 -2.34 0.11
CA PHE A 60 13.39 -2.65 -1.21
C PHE A 60 14.92 -2.72 -1.14
N SER A 61 15.48 -3.76 -1.74
CA SER A 61 16.93 -4.01 -1.74
C SER A 61 17.62 -3.34 -2.92
N LEU A 62 16.86 -3.08 -4.00
CA LEU A 62 17.36 -2.49 -5.22
C LEU A 62 17.13 -0.96 -5.23
N ARG A 63 17.92 -0.24 -6.04
CA ARG A 63 17.78 1.19 -6.28
C ARG A 63 17.36 1.46 -7.73
N GLY A 64 16.54 2.50 -7.91
CA GLY A 64 16.00 2.90 -9.20
C GLY A 64 14.64 2.28 -9.49
N HIS A 65 13.73 3.09 -10.05
CA HIS A 65 12.32 2.74 -10.23
C HIS A 65 12.12 1.41 -10.97
N ARG A 66 12.83 1.19 -12.09
CA ARG A 66 12.72 -0.03 -12.89
C ARG A 66 13.05 -1.29 -12.08
N LYS A 67 14.17 -1.28 -11.34
CA LYS A 67 14.63 -2.43 -10.56
C LYS A 67 13.70 -2.70 -9.37
N VAL A 68 13.29 -1.66 -8.66
CA VAL A 68 12.33 -1.75 -7.55
C VAL A 68 10.98 -2.30 -8.04
N ASN A 69 10.50 -1.86 -9.20
CA ASN A 69 9.27 -2.36 -9.79
C ASN A 69 9.37 -3.85 -10.13
N THR A 70 10.47 -4.29 -10.75
CA THR A 70 10.70 -5.73 -11.00
C THR A 70 10.74 -6.53 -9.71
N GLN A 71 11.42 -6.02 -8.66
CA GLN A 71 11.42 -6.66 -7.34
C GLN A 71 10.00 -6.78 -6.78
N TRP A 72 9.22 -5.70 -6.81
CA TRP A 72 7.85 -5.70 -6.33
C TRP A 72 6.96 -6.71 -7.06
N LEU A 73 7.01 -6.71 -8.40
CA LEU A 73 6.23 -7.63 -9.22
C LEU A 73 6.58 -9.10 -8.97
N LEU A 74 7.86 -9.42 -8.73
CA LEU A 74 8.28 -10.76 -8.38
C LEU A 74 7.67 -11.23 -7.05
N TYR A 75 7.62 -10.35 -6.05
CA TYR A 75 6.96 -10.67 -4.77
C TYR A 75 5.46 -10.84 -4.92
N CYS A 76 4.80 -10.02 -5.73
CA CYS A 76 3.39 -10.18 -6.07
C CYS A 76 3.12 -11.51 -6.79
N LEU A 77 3.97 -11.90 -7.74
CA LEU A 77 3.88 -13.19 -8.43
C LEU A 77 3.95 -14.35 -7.42
N VAL A 78 4.95 -14.32 -6.54
CA VAL A 78 5.16 -15.34 -5.50
C VAL A 78 3.99 -15.40 -4.51
N HIS A 79 3.36 -14.27 -4.18
CA HIS A 79 2.12 -14.23 -3.40
C HIS A 79 0.96 -14.90 -4.16
N ASN A 80 0.77 -14.54 -5.44
CA ASN A 80 -0.31 -15.06 -6.27
C ASN A 80 -0.18 -16.57 -6.53
N ILE A 81 1.03 -17.07 -6.79
CA ILE A 81 1.27 -18.51 -6.92
C ILE A 81 0.91 -19.24 -5.62
N GLY A 82 1.27 -18.70 -4.46
CA GLY A 82 0.85 -19.28 -3.17
C GLY A 82 -0.66 -19.30 -2.98
N LYS A 83 -1.38 -18.29 -3.49
CA LYS A 83 -2.85 -18.29 -3.53
C LYS A 83 -3.38 -19.39 -4.43
N LEU A 84 -2.83 -19.55 -5.64
CA LEU A 84 -3.24 -20.61 -6.57
C LEU A 84 -2.95 -22.00 -6.01
N GLN A 85 -1.81 -22.22 -5.38
CA GLN A 85 -1.49 -23.51 -4.75
C GLN A 85 -2.46 -23.85 -3.62
N ARG A 86 -2.94 -22.87 -2.86
CA ARG A 86 -3.82 -23.10 -1.71
C ARG A 86 -5.31 -23.19 -2.07
N TYR A 87 -5.75 -22.48 -3.11
CA TYR A 87 -7.17 -22.34 -3.45
C TYR A 87 -7.51 -22.72 -4.90
N GLY A 88 -6.51 -22.96 -5.76
CA GLY A 88 -6.67 -23.21 -7.18
C GLY A 88 -7.15 -24.62 -7.53
N THR A 89 -7.08 -25.56 -6.58
CA THR A 89 -7.74 -26.87 -6.71
C THR A 89 -9.11 -26.80 -6.04
N SER A 90 -10.07 -26.20 -6.75
CA SER A 90 -11.48 -26.24 -6.35
C SER A 90 -12.37 -26.84 -7.44
N GLU A 91 -11.83 -27.71 -8.30
CA GLU A 91 -12.58 -28.78 -8.99
C GLU A 91 -11.68 -30.01 -9.22
N GLY A 92 -12.13 -31.19 -8.75
CA GLY A 92 -11.55 -32.48 -9.16
C GLY A 92 -11.24 -33.54 -8.10
N SER A 93 -11.73 -33.46 -6.85
CA SER A 93 -11.76 -34.65 -5.97
C SER A 93 -13.17 -34.86 -5.47
N SER A 94 -13.85 -35.78 -6.13
CA SER A 94 -15.22 -36.24 -5.90
C SER A 94 -15.55 -36.44 -4.42
N ALA A 95 -16.71 -35.90 -4.03
CA ALA A 95 -17.69 -36.55 -3.16
C ALA A 95 -19.07 -36.08 -3.59
#